data_AF-A0A8T4RUA9-F1
#
_entry.id   AF-A0A8T4RUA9-F1
#
_cell.length_a   1.000
_cell.length_b   1.000
_cell.length_c   1.000
_cell.angle_alpha   90.00
_cell.angle_beta   90.00
_cell.angle_gamma   90.00
#
_symmetry.space_group_name_H-M   'P 1'
#
loop_
_entity.id
_entity.type
_entity.pdbx_description
1 polymer ?
#
loop_
_entity_poly.entity_id
_entity_poly.type
_entity_poly.pdbx_seq_one_letter_code
_entity_poly.pdbx_strand_id
1 'polypeptide(L)'
;MNPLDTFVKSILKEHRENIISILQFGSKKKSKESDIDLFILLKKRDDIQKIIKTIRESENLIHLSHTPFTYFLESHFLVSNEYTGIHSILIGKDELTEEFKPKSIRLKILTNFLISNTIFLHNLKKQYQILYGRDVIKNIKIPLMKKRDKYLCFPLSYLILCCALFTFPNKNTFKIWCFKATKYYVENMRVYTGTKDLPLDLKMYSVAQKYRYNPEQYRGSRLLLYMLSWKSLIKNCFIVLYRKG
;
A
#
# COMPACT_ATOMS: atom_id res chain seq x y z
N MET A 1 -23.53 0.15 13.59
CA MET A 1 -23.21 -0.10 12.17
C MET A 1 -21.72 0.13 11.97
N ASN A 2 -21.02 -0.72 11.23
CA ASN A 2 -19.56 -0.60 11.04
C ASN A 2 -19.26 0.67 10.19
N PRO A 3 -18.35 1.57 10.62
CA PRO A 3 -18.00 2.79 9.86
C PRO A 3 -17.63 2.52 8.40
N LEU A 4 -16.93 1.40 8.14
CA LEU A 4 -16.58 0.97 6.78
C LEU A 4 -17.83 0.65 5.93
N ASP A 5 -18.86 0.06 6.52
CA ASP A 5 -20.10 -0.26 5.80
C ASP A 5 -20.87 1.03 5.47
N THR A 6 -20.87 2.01 6.38
CA THR A 6 -21.48 3.33 6.16
C THR A 6 -20.80 4.07 5.02
N PHE A 7 -19.46 4.07 5.00
CA PHE A 7 -18.65 4.66 3.94
C PHE A 7 -18.85 3.97 2.58
N VAL A 8 -18.85 2.64 2.56
CA VAL A 8 -19.12 1.90 1.30
C VAL A 8 -20.53 2.23 0.81
N LYS A 9 -21.52 2.34 1.71
CA LYS A 9 -22.88 2.76 1.34
C LYS A 9 -22.95 4.18 0.80
N SER A 10 -22.17 5.14 1.30
CA SER A 10 -22.17 6.51 0.75
C SER A 10 -21.64 6.53 -0.68
N ILE A 11 -20.55 5.83 -0.97
CA ILE A 11 -20.02 5.68 -2.34
C ILE A 11 -21.07 5.03 -3.25
N LEU A 12 -21.69 3.94 -2.78
CA LEU A 12 -22.68 3.21 -3.56
C LEU A 12 -23.94 4.04 -3.80
N LYS A 13 -24.36 4.91 -2.89
CA LYS A 13 -25.54 5.76 -3.06
C LYS A 13 -25.46 6.59 -4.35
N GLU A 14 -24.28 7.10 -4.67
CA GLU A 14 -24.05 7.95 -5.85
C GLU A 14 -23.60 7.17 -7.08
N HIS A 15 -22.83 6.08 -6.90
CA HIS A 15 -22.10 5.43 -8.00
C HIS A 15 -22.44 3.95 -8.19
N ARG A 16 -23.54 3.44 -7.60
CA ARG A 16 -23.91 2.01 -7.65
C ARG A 16 -23.87 1.44 -9.06
N GLU A 17 -24.44 2.16 -10.01
CA GLU A 17 -24.56 1.72 -11.40
C GLU A 17 -23.20 1.60 -12.10
N ASN A 18 -22.16 2.25 -11.61
CA ASN A 18 -20.83 2.23 -12.21
C ASN A 18 -19.87 1.27 -11.50
N ILE A 19 -20.18 0.81 -10.30
CA ILE A 19 -19.31 -0.03 -9.48
C ILE A 19 -19.68 -1.51 -9.64
N ILE A 20 -18.72 -2.32 -10.06
CA ILE A 20 -18.86 -3.79 -10.17
C ILE A 20 -18.54 -4.47 -8.85
N SER A 21 -17.47 -4.05 -8.18
CA SER A 21 -17.04 -4.62 -6.91
C SER A 21 -16.19 -3.64 -6.10
N ILE A 22 -16.29 -3.73 -4.78
CA ILE A 22 -15.41 -3.05 -3.82
C ILE A 22 -14.83 -4.12 -2.92
N LEU A 23 -13.50 -4.16 -2.85
CA LEU A 23 -12.75 -5.08 -2.03
C LEU A 23 -11.91 -4.29 -1.04
N GLN A 24 -11.80 -4.76 0.19
CA GLN A 24 -10.74 -4.36 1.10
C GLN A 24 -9.54 -5.28 0.89
N PHE A 25 -8.32 -4.77 0.90
CA PHE A 25 -7.11 -5.60 0.92
C PHE A 25 -6.11 -5.16 1.99
N GLY A 26 -5.07 -5.96 2.21
CA GLY A 26 -4.02 -5.67 3.19
C GLY A 26 -4.32 -6.13 4.63
N SER A 27 -4.11 -5.25 5.61
CA SER A 27 -4.08 -5.65 7.03
C SER A 27 -5.44 -6.13 7.54
N LYS A 28 -5.51 -7.40 7.96
CA LYS A 28 -6.68 -7.97 8.65
C LYS A 28 -6.85 -7.50 10.10
N LYS A 29 -5.83 -6.85 10.69
CA LYS A 29 -5.92 -6.34 12.06
C LYS A 29 -6.83 -5.11 12.06
N LYS A 30 -8.04 -5.26 12.60
CA LYS A 30 -9.00 -4.18 12.81
C LYS A 30 -8.63 -3.39 14.08
N SER A 31 -7.53 -2.64 14.06
CA SER A 31 -7.42 -1.52 15.00
C SER A 31 -8.19 -0.34 14.43
N LYS A 32 -8.73 0.53 15.30
CA LYS A 32 -9.34 1.82 14.86
C LYS A 32 -8.36 2.68 14.06
N GLU A 33 -7.06 2.38 14.16
CA GLU A 33 -5.96 3.11 13.56
C GLU A 33 -5.32 2.40 12.36
N SER A 34 -6.00 1.42 11.75
CA SER A 34 -5.47 0.72 10.58
C SER A 34 -5.89 1.40 9.28
N ASP A 35 -4.92 1.55 8.38
CA ASP A 35 -5.12 1.95 6.98
C ASP A 35 -6.20 1.05 6.31
N ILE A 36 -7.08 1.65 5.51
CA ILE A 36 -8.12 0.94 4.76
C ILE A 36 -7.73 0.95 3.28
N ASP A 37 -7.16 -0.15 2.80
CA ASP A 37 -6.86 -0.30 1.38
C ASP A 37 -8.07 -0.86 0.63
N LEU A 38 -8.58 -0.10 -0.34
CA LEU A 38 -9.73 -0.43 -1.18
C LEU A 38 -9.31 -0.67 -2.63
N PHE A 39 -9.80 -1.75 -3.21
CA PHE A 39 -9.73 -2.02 -4.63
C PHE A 39 -11.14 -1.94 -5.21
N ILE A 40 -11.37 -0.99 -6.12
CA ILE A 40 -12.69 -0.68 -6.68
C ILE A 40 -12.67 -0.93 -8.17
N LEU A 41 -13.51 -1.87 -8.61
CA LEU A 41 -13.68 -2.19 -10.02
C LEU A 41 -14.88 -1.45 -10.60
N LEU A 42 -14.64 -0.72 -11.69
CA LEU A 42 -15.64 0.11 -12.37
C LEU A 42 -16.07 -0.52 -13.70
N LYS A 43 -17.31 -0.24 -14.13
CA LYS A 43 -17.80 -0.59 -15.48
C LYS A 43 -17.03 0.17 -16.56
N LYS A 44 -16.77 1.47 -16.34
CA LYS A 44 -16.04 2.37 -17.24
C LYS A 44 -15.01 3.18 -16.45
N ARG A 45 -13.90 3.54 -17.11
CA ARG A 45 -12.80 4.30 -16.50
C ARG A 45 -13.12 5.79 -16.31
N ASP A 46 -14.01 6.33 -17.13
CA ASP A 46 -14.28 7.78 -17.19
C ASP A 46 -14.85 8.33 -15.87
N ASP A 47 -15.43 7.48 -15.03
CA ASP A 47 -15.99 7.88 -13.73
C ASP A 47 -14.98 7.85 -12.57
N ILE A 48 -13.71 7.46 -12.80
CA ILE A 48 -12.69 7.40 -11.73
C ILE A 48 -12.60 8.72 -10.96
N GLN A 49 -12.55 9.87 -11.64
CA GLN A 49 -12.38 11.17 -10.97
C GLN A 49 -13.59 11.52 -10.10
N LYS A 50 -14.80 11.19 -10.55
CA LYS A 50 -16.03 11.42 -9.79
C LYS A 50 -16.06 10.56 -8.53
N ILE A 51 -15.71 9.28 -8.66
CA ILE A 51 -15.70 8.35 -7.52
C ILE A 51 -14.61 8.70 -6.52
N ILE A 52 -13.43 9.12 -6.99
CA ILE A 52 -12.36 9.65 -6.10
C ILE A 52 -12.87 10.86 -5.32
N LYS A 53 -13.64 11.77 -5.94
CA LYS A 53 -14.23 12.91 -5.25
C LYS A 53 -15.19 12.47 -4.13
N THR A 54 -16.12 11.56 -4.41
CA THR A 54 -17.06 11.04 -3.41
C THR A 54 -16.35 10.27 -2.29
N ILE A 55 -15.32 9.48 -2.61
CA ILE A 55 -14.46 8.81 -1.62
C ILE A 55 -13.87 9.82 -0.64
N ARG A 56 -13.34 10.93 -1.15
CA ARG A 56 -12.72 11.98 -0.33
C ARG A 56 -13.74 12.72 0.54
N GLU A 57 -14.89 13.07 -0.03
CA GLU A 57 -15.97 13.72 0.73
C GLU A 57 -16.51 12.80 1.84
N SER A 58 -16.49 11.49 1.58
CA SER A 58 -16.89 10.46 2.54
C SER A 58 -15.77 10.05 3.50
N GLU A 59 -14.51 10.43 3.27
CA GLU A 59 -13.36 9.98 4.06
C GLU A 59 -13.46 10.42 5.53
N ASN A 60 -14.05 11.59 5.78
CA ASN A 60 -14.37 12.11 7.11
C ASN A 60 -15.28 11.18 7.93
N LEU A 61 -15.97 10.22 7.30
CA LEU A 61 -16.79 9.22 7.99
C LEU A 61 -15.94 8.14 8.69
N ILE A 62 -14.67 7.98 8.31
CA ILE A 62 -13.79 6.95 8.86
C ILE A 62 -12.45 7.52 9.35
N HIS A 63 -11.90 8.57 8.72
CA HIS A 63 -10.58 9.14 9.02
C HIS A 63 -10.57 10.67 9.01
N LEU A 64 -9.49 11.29 9.52
CA LEU A 64 -9.26 12.74 9.44
C LEU A 64 -8.79 13.14 8.03
N SER A 65 -9.15 14.35 7.61
CA SER A 65 -8.91 14.87 6.25
C SER A 65 -7.46 15.29 5.98
N HIS A 66 -7.00 15.05 4.74
CA HIS A 66 -5.61 15.19 4.32
C HIS A 66 -5.14 16.62 4.02
N THR A 67 -3.82 16.86 4.11
CA THR A 67 -3.18 18.14 3.71
C THR A 67 -2.92 18.26 2.19
N PRO A 68 -2.83 19.48 1.59
CA PRO A 68 -2.65 19.68 0.14
C PRO A 68 -1.37 19.10 -0.48
N PHE A 69 -0.32 18.89 0.30
CA PHE A 69 0.90 18.22 -0.17
C PHE A 69 0.78 16.69 -0.08
N THR A 70 0.06 16.19 0.94
CA THR A 70 -0.37 14.80 1.05
C THR A 70 -1.23 14.40 -0.14
N TYR A 71 -2.08 15.30 -0.61
CA TYR A 71 -2.83 15.18 -1.86
C TYR A 71 -1.95 14.92 -3.09
N PHE A 72 -0.79 15.58 -3.22
CA PHE A 72 0.13 15.35 -4.35
C PHE A 72 0.75 13.95 -4.32
N LEU A 73 1.27 13.52 -3.17
CA LEU A 73 1.83 12.18 -3.00
C LEU A 73 0.76 11.08 -3.13
N GLU A 74 -0.45 11.33 -2.65
CA GLU A 74 -1.61 10.44 -2.74
C GLU A 74 -2.21 10.33 -4.12
N SER A 75 -2.15 11.39 -4.91
CA SER A 75 -2.63 11.38 -6.30
C SER A 75 -1.62 10.74 -7.23
N HIS A 76 -0.31 10.83 -6.94
CA HIS A 76 0.75 10.46 -7.88
C HIS A 76 1.55 9.21 -7.50
N PHE A 77 1.75 8.89 -6.22
CA PHE A 77 2.73 7.87 -5.82
C PHE A 77 2.16 6.82 -4.86
N LEU A 78 1.65 7.21 -3.70
CA LEU A 78 1.25 6.28 -2.63
C LEU A 78 0.21 6.94 -1.74
N VAL A 79 -0.84 6.20 -1.41
CA VAL A 79 -1.87 6.76 -0.56
C VAL A 79 -1.35 6.93 0.89
N SER A 80 -1.69 8.08 1.47
CA SER A 80 -1.61 8.71 2.80
C SER A 80 -0.37 8.80 3.70
N ASN A 81 -0.16 10.06 4.13
CA ASN A 81 0.76 10.58 5.16
C ASN A 81 0.21 10.52 6.59
N GLU A 82 -1.05 10.14 6.80
CA GLU A 82 -1.63 10.17 8.13
C GLU A 82 -1.67 8.81 8.80
N TYR A 83 -1.84 8.85 10.12
CA TYR A 83 -1.91 7.71 11.02
C TYR A 83 -2.93 6.65 10.60
N THR A 84 -3.87 7.04 9.74
CA THR A 84 -5.02 6.30 9.25
C THR A 84 -5.51 6.94 7.94
N GLY A 85 -5.77 6.19 6.86
CA GLY A 85 -6.28 6.76 5.60
C GLY A 85 -6.95 5.73 4.69
N ILE A 86 -7.73 6.20 3.71
CA ILE A 86 -8.39 5.34 2.71
C ILE A 86 -7.55 5.26 1.43
N HIS A 87 -6.93 4.11 1.19
CA HIS A 87 -6.08 3.85 0.03
C HIS A 87 -6.89 3.19 -1.08
N SER A 88 -7.41 3.99 -2.02
CA SER A 88 -8.21 3.45 -3.12
C SER A 88 -7.41 3.22 -4.41
N ILE A 89 -7.50 1.99 -4.95
CA ILE A 89 -7.08 1.62 -6.30
C ILE A 89 -8.35 1.45 -7.13
N LEU A 90 -8.61 2.39 -8.03
CA LEU A 90 -9.73 2.33 -8.96
C LEU A 90 -9.24 1.85 -10.32
N ILE A 91 -9.91 0.85 -10.88
CA ILE A 91 -9.61 0.33 -12.22
C ILE A 91 -10.88 0.07 -13.03
N GLY A 92 -10.79 0.21 -14.35
CA GLY A 92 -11.85 -0.21 -15.28
C GLY A 92 -11.90 -1.73 -15.46
N LYS A 93 -13.09 -2.26 -15.78
CA LYS A 93 -13.30 -3.69 -16.10
C LYS A 93 -12.36 -4.19 -17.20
N ASP A 94 -12.04 -3.33 -18.16
CA ASP A 94 -11.13 -3.61 -19.27
C ASP A 94 -9.66 -3.71 -18.86
N GLU A 95 -9.29 -3.26 -17.65
CA GLU A 95 -7.95 -3.42 -17.07
C GLU A 95 -7.81 -4.77 -16.34
N LEU A 96 -8.94 -5.33 -15.87
CA LEU A 96 -9.03 -6.60 -15.17
C LEU A 96 -9.25 -7.77 -16.13
N THR A 97 -8.22 -8.06 -16.92
CA THR A 97 -8.13 -9.27 -17.76
C THR A 97 -7.47 -10.41 -16.98
N GLU A 98 -7.42 -11.61 -17.55
CA GLU A 98 -6.72 -12.77 -16.94
C GLU A 98 -5.26 -12.44 -16.55
N GLU A 99 -4.61 -11.54 -17.29
CA GLU A 99 -3.20 -11.16 -17.12
C GLU A 99 -2.99 -9.85 -16.34
N PHE A 100 -4.05 -9.22 -15.81
CA PHE A 100 -4.04 -7.92 -15.12
C PHE A 100 -3.18 -6.85 -15.82
N LYS A 101 -3.82 -6.03 -16.66
CA LYS A 101 -3.15 -5.03 -17.51
C LYS A 101 -3.57 -3.62 -17.10
N PRO A 102 -2.95 -3.03 -16.04
CA PRO A 102 -3.32 -1.69 -15.61
C PRO A 102 -2.99 -0.69 -16.71
N LYS A 103 -3.96 0.17 -17.04
CA LYS A 103 -3.84 1.26 -18.00
C LYS A 103 -3.50 2.59 -17.31
N SER A 104 -3.80 2.74 -16.02
CA SER A 104 -3.39 3.91 -15.23
C SER A 104 -1.86 4.04 -15.19
N ILE A 105 -1.32 5.21 -15.57
CA ILE A 105 0.13 5.49 -15.53
C ILE A 105 0.66 5.28 -14.11
N ARG A 106 -0.05 5.78 -13.11
CA ARG A 106 0.31 5.60 -11.70
C ARG A 106 0.40 4.13 -11.30
N LEU A 107 -0.62 3.34 -11.64
CA LEU A 107 -0.63 1.91 -11.30
C LEU A 107 0.44 1.15 -12.08
N LYS A 108 0.74 1.54 -13.32
CA LYS A 108 1.89 1.03 -14.08
C LYS A 108 3.22 1.38 -13.40
N ILE A 109 3.40 2.61 -12.89
CA ILE A 109 4.62 2.99 -12.18
C ILE A 109 4.79 2.12 -10.93
N LEU A 110 3.72 2.02 -10.13
CA LEU A 110 3.71 1.21 -8.91
C LEU A 110 4.05 -0.26 -9.19
N THR A 111 3.34 -0.86 -10.15
CA THR A 111 3.45 -2.29 -10.45
C THR A 111 4.67 -2.63 -11.30
N ASN A 112 5.20 -1.76 -12.15
CA ASN A 112 6.35 -2.10 -12.99
C ASN A 112 7.69 -1.67 -12.40
N PHE A 113 7.73 -0.57 -11.64
CA PHE A 113 8.99 0.03 -11.18
C PHE A 113 9.16 0.04 -9.66
N LEU A 114 8.06 0.04 -8.89
CA LEU A 114 8.18 0.22 -7.43
C LEU A 114 8.02 -1.08 -6.62
N ILE A 115 7.17 -2.02 -7.04
CA ILE A 115 6.86 -3.25 -6.27
C ILE A 115 6.96 -4.55 -7.10
N SER A 116 6.82 -4.52 -8.43
CA SER A 116 6.49 -5.65 -9.31
C SER A 116 5.00 -6.04 -9.31
N ASN A 117 4.46 -6.26 -10.50
CA ASN A 117 3.10 -6.73 -10.73
C ASN A 117 2.86 -8.08 -10.07
N THR A 118 3.85 -8.99 -10.13
CA THR A 118 3.74 -10.32 -9.54
C THR A 118 3.58 -10.24 -8.02
N ILE A 119 4.41 -9.45 -7.36
CA ILE A 119 4.37 -9.24 -5.90
C ILE A 119 3.08 -8.53 -5.48
N PHE A 120 2.67 -7.51 -6.23
CA PHE A 120 1.40 -6.81 -6.02
C PHE A 120 0.21 -7.77 -6.06
N LEU A 121 0.10 -8.60 -7.10
CA LEU A 121 -1.00 -9.56 -7.26
C LEU A 121 -1.00 -10.64 -6.18
N HIS A 122 0.18 -11.13 -5.78
CA HIS A 122 0.30 -12.06 -4.65
C HIS A 122 -0.22 -11.45 -3.34
N ASN A 123 0.16 -10.20 -3.04
CA ASN A 123 -0.32 -9.51 -1.85
C ASN A 123 -1.85 -9.31 -1.89
N LEU A 124 -2.37 -8.86 -3.03
CA LEU A 124 -3.81 -8.67 -3.24
C LEU A 124 -4.58 -9.98 -3.02
N LYS A 125 -4.15 -11.09 -3.63
CA LYS A 125 -4.85 -12.39 -3.56
C LYS A 125 -4.75 -13.05 -2.17
N LYS A 126 -3.67 -12.82 -1.43
CA LYS A 126 -3.47 -13.40 -0.09
C LYS A 126 -4.34 -12.76 0.98
N GLN A 127 -4.67 -11.48 0.82
CA GLN A 127 -5.29 -10.67 1.86
C GLN A 127 -6.32 -9.71 1.27
N TYR A 128 -7.45 -10.24 0.80
CA TYR A 128 -8.62 -9.42 0.44
C TYR A 128 -9.91 -9.91 1.11
N GLN A 129 -10.87 -8.99 1.21
CA GLN A 129 -12.23 -9.23 1.64
C GLN A 129 -13.17 -8.48 0.68
N ILE A 130 -14.23 -9.15 0.24
CA ILE A 130 -15.26 -8.52 -0.58
C ILE A 130 -16.16 -7.68 0.33
N LEU A 131 -16.25 -6.38 0.06
CA LEU A 131 -17.17 -5.46 0.75
C LEU A 131 -18.47 -5.30 -0.05
N TYR A 132 -18.38 -5.33 -1.38
CA TYR A 132 -19.53 -5.22 -2.29
C TYR A 132 -19.26 -5.93 -3.62
N GLY A 133 -20.33 -6.48 -4.21
CA GLY A 133 -20.30 -7.10 -5.54
C GLY A 133 -19.72 -8.51 -5.56
N ARG A 134 -19.22 -8.92 -6.73
CA ARG A 134 -18.69 -10.27 -6.96
C ARG A 134 -17.18 -10.38 -6.69
N ASP A 135 -16.69 -11.59 -6.47
CA ASP A 135 -15.25 -11.85 -6.38
C ASP A 135 -14.59 -11.75 -7.76
N VAL A 136 -13.85 -10.66 -7.98
CA VAL A 136 -13.15 -10.41 -9.25
C VAL A 136 -11.67 -10.78 -9.21
N ILE A 137 -11.13 -11.15 -8.04
CA ILE A 137 -9.70 -11.45 -7.86
C ILE A 137 -9.42 -12.95 -7.94
N LYS A 138 -10.40 -13.80 -7.60
CA LYS A 138 -10.28 -15.26 -7.57
C LYS A 138 -9.60 -15.84 -8.82
N ASN A 139 -9.98 -15.35 -10.00
CA ASN A 139 -9.55 -15.88 -11.29
C ASN A 139 -8.35 -15.15 -11.92
N ILE A 140 -7.80 -14.13 -11.26
CA ILE A 140 -6.59 -13.47 -11.78
C ILE A 140 -5.42 -14.44 -11.72
N LYS A 141 -4.76 -14.63 -12.86
CA LYS A 141 -3.55 -15.46 -12.98
C LYS A 141 -2.37 -14.66 -12.48
N ILE A 142 -1.67 -15.19 -11.48
CA ILE A 142 -0.44 -14.58 -10.99
C ILE A 142 0.72 -15.14 -11.81
N PRO A 143 1.53 -14.29 -12.47
CA PRO A 143 2.72 -14.75 -13.19
C PRO A 143 3.71 -15.45 -12.25
N LEU A 144 4.58 -16.30 -12.80
CA LEU A 144 5.71 -16.84 -12.04
C LEU A 144 6.69 -15.71 -11.67
N MET A 145 7.23 -15.77 -10.45
CA MET A 145 8.24 -14.81 -9.97
C MET A 145 9.48 -14.84 -10.86
N LYS A 146 9.89 -13.68 -11.36
CA LYS A 146 11.07 -13.49 -12.20
C LYS A 146 12.23 -12.94 -11.38
N LYS A 147 13.46 -13.10 -11.88
CA LYS A 147 14.66 -12.49 -11.26
C LYS A 147 14.51 -10.97 -11.05
N ARG A 148 13.84 -10.26 -11.97
CA ARG A 148 13.59 -8.82 -11.84
C ARG A 148 12.78 -8.46 -10.59
N ASP A 149 11.86 -9.34 -10.16
CA ASP A 149 10.95 -9.08 -9.04
C ASP A 149 11.73 -8.97 -7.72
N LYS A 150 12.87 -9.66 -7.63
CA LYS A 150 13.86 -9.54 -6.56
C LYS A 150 14.31 -8.09 -6.33
N TYR A 151 14.62 -7.39 -7.42
CA TYR A 151 15.12 -6.02 -7.37
C TYR A 151 14.00 -5.05 -7.03
N LEU A 152 12.79 -5.32 -7.54
CA LEU A 152 11.59 -4.50 -7.32
C LEU A 152 11.03 -4.59 -5.89
N CYS A 153 11.61 -5.40 -5.01
CA CYS A 153 11.27 -5.40 -3.59
C CYS A 153 11.67 -4.10 -2.86
N PHE A 154 12.67 -3.37 -3.36
CA PHE A 154 13.33 -2.27 -2.65
C PHE A 154 12.99 -0.83 -3.11
N PRO A 155 12.77 -0.53 -4.40
CA PRO A 155 12.68 0.84 -4.91
C PRO A 155 11.67 1.71 -4.17
N LEU A 156 10.52 1.15 -3.82
CA LEU A 156 9.51 1.87 -3.04
C LEU A 156 10.06 2.38 -1.69
N SER A 157 10.77 1.53 -0.96
CA SER A 157 11.35 1.87 0.33
C SER A 157 12.48 2.90 0.21
N TYR A 158 13.30 2.80 -0.85
CA TYR A 158 14.30 3.83 -1.18
C TYR A 158 13.62 5.18 -1.42
N LEU A 159 12.60 5.23 -2.28
CA LEU A 159 11.86 6.44 -2.61
C LEU A 159 11.28 7.10 -1.35
N ILE A 160 10.61 6.32 -0.50
CA ILE A 160 10.05 6.83 0.76
C ILE A 160 11.13 7.45 1.66
N LEU A 161 12.27 6.78 1.85
CA LEU A 161 13.33 7.30 2.71
C LEU A 161 14.04 8.52 2.12
N CYS A 162 14.19 8.59 0.79
CA CYS A 162 14.70 9.79 0.13
C CYS A 162 13.76 11.00 0.37
N CYS A 163 12.45 10.80 0.24
CA CYS A 163 11.47 11.86 0.50
C CYS A 163 11.35 12.20 1.99
N ALA A 164 11.56 11.25 2.90
CA ALA A 164 11.23 11.45 4.31
C ALA A 164 11.93 12.64 4.99
N LEU A 165 13.17 12.95 4.61
CA LEU A 165 13.92 14.08 5.16
C LEU A 165 13.34 15.45 4.79
N PHE A 166 12.85 15.58 3.56
CA PHE A 166 12.46 16.87 3.00
C PHE A 166 10.97 17.16 3.16
N THR A 167 10.19 16.15 3.52
CA THR A 167 8.77 16.15 3.21
C THR A 167 7.87 15.97 4.43
N PHE A 168 8.37 15.45 5.55
CA PHE A 168 7.56 15.14 6.73
C PHE A 168 7.95 15.99 7.94
N PRO A 169 7.40 17.22 8.07
CA PRO A 169 7.73 18.10 9.19
C PRO A 169 7.22 17.56 10.53
N ASN A 170 6.09 16.84 10.53
CA ASN A 170 5.53 16.23 11.74
C ASN A 170 6.40 15.05 12.22
N LYS A 171 6.80 15.10 13.49
CA LYS A 171 7.68 14.10 14.13
C LYS A 171 7.15 12.68 14.01
N ASN A 172 5.84 12.48 14.17
CA ASN A 172 5.25 11.15 14.16
C ASN A 172 4.98 10.66 12.74
N THR A 173 4.53 11.54 11.83
CA THR A 173 4.46 11.23 10.39
C THR A 173 5.81 10.75 9.86
N PHE A 174 6.90 11.45 10.20
CA PHE A 174 8.25 11.04 9.85
C PHE A 174 8.57 9.61 10.33
N LYS A 175 8.25 9.31 11.59
CA LYS A 175 8.47 7.97 12.17
C LYS A 175 7.66 6.91 11.44
N ILE A 176 6.37 7.17 11.16
CA ILE A 176 5.48 6.26 10.44
C ILE A 176 6.06 5.93 9.08
N TRP A 177 6.56 6.91 8.32
CA TRP A 177 7.14 6.66 7.01
C TRP A 177 8.42 5.84 7.05
N CYS A 178 9.28 6.05 8.05
CA CYS A 178 10.43 5.19 8.29
C CYS A 178 9.99 3.73 8.57
N PHE A 179 8.93 3.55 9.37
CA PHE A 179 8.35 2.23 9.65
C PHE A 179 7.68 1.61 8.41
N LYS A 180 6.95 2.39 7.60
CA LYS A 180 6.32 1.97 6.33
C LYS A 180 7.40 1.51 5.34
N ALA A 181 8.46 2.29 5.16
CA ALA A 181 9.60 1.92 4.32
C ALA A 181 10.20 0.58 4.74
N THR A 182 10.41 0.37 6.03
CA THR A 182 10.93 -0.90 6.57
C THR A 182 9.97 -2.06 6.32
N LYS A 183 8.67 -1.86 6.56
CA LYS A 183 7.66 -2.90 6.35
C LYS A 183 7.59 -3.35 4.89
N TYR A 184 7.56 -2.40 3.95
CA TYR A 184 7.33 -2.69 2.54
C TYR A 184 8.38 -3.60 1.92
N TYR A 185 9.68 -3.31 2.08
CA TYR A 185 10.69 -4.18 1.47
C TYR A 185 10.70 -5.57 2.13
N VAL A 186 10.50 -5.67 3.45
CA VAL A 186 10.48 -6.98 4.14
C VAL A 186 9.30 -7.83 3.66
N GLU A 187 8.11 -7.23 3.53
CA GLU A 187 6.92 -7.96 3.08
C GLU A 187 7.02 -8.34 1.60
N ASN A 188 7.50 -7.44 0.74
CA ASN A 188 7.77 -7.76 -0.66
C ASN A 188 8.79 -8.90 -0.79
N MET A 189 9.84 -8.89 0.02
CA MET A 189 10.84 -9.97 0.05
C MET A 189 10.26 -11.30 0.51
N ARG A 190 9.40 -11.30 1.53
CA ARG A 190 8.70 -12.52 1.99
C ARG A 190 7.79 -13.11 0.91
N VAL A 191 7.12 -12.25 0.15
CA VAL A 191 6.30 -12.67 -0.99
C VAL A 191 7.17 -13.25 -2.09
N TYR A 192 8.25 -12.55 -2.48
CA TYR A 192 9.17 -13.00 -3.52
C TYR A 192 9.80 -14.36 -3.20
N THR A 193 10.19 -14.58 -1.94
CA THR A 193 10.87 -15.81 -1.50
C THR A 193 9.94 -16.93 -1.06
N GLY A 194 8.64 -16.69 -0.99
CA GLY A 194 7.65 -17.74 -0.70
C GLY A 194 7.86 -18.47 0.62
N THR A 195 8.28 -17.77 1.68
CA THR A 195 8.62 -18.28 3.04
C THR A 195 9.99 -18.92 3.26
N LYS A 196 10.88 -18.94 2.25
CA LYS A 196 12.28 -19.37 2.49
C LYS A 196 12.91 -18.49 3.57
N ASP A 197 13.63 -19.11 4.51
CA ASP A 197 14.40 -18.44 5.57
C ASP A 197 15.56 -17.62 4.98
N LEU A 198 15.22 -16.47 4.40
CA LEU A 198 16.20 -15.44 4.20
C LEU A 198 16.60 -14.91 5.57
N PRO A 199 17.90 -14.79 5.88
CA PRO A 199 18.38 -14.18 7.11
C PRO A 199 18.24 -12.67 7.01
N LEU A 200 17.01 -12.19 6.79
CA LEU A 200 16.71 -10.78 6.79
C LEU A 200 17.09 -10.23 8.17
N ASP A 201 17.70 -9.06 8.20
CA ASP A 201 17.83 -8.32 9.45
C ASP A 201 16.45 -7.76 9.81
N LEU A 202 15.77 -8.47 10.71
CA LEU A 202 14.41 -8.14 11.15
C LEU A 202 14.37 -7.27 12.41
N LYS A 203 15.52 -6.78 12.92
CA LYS A 203 15.54 -5.91 14.11
C LYS A 203 14.68 -4.67 13.89
N MET A 204 14.94 -3.95 12.78
CA MET A 204 14.18 -2.74 12.45
C MET A 204 12.73 -3.07 12.06
N TYR A 205 12.48 -4.22 11.44
CA TYR A 205 11.11 -4.67 11.14
C TYR A 205 10.30 -4.91 12.41
N SER A 206 10.91 -5.51 13.44
CA SER A 206 10.28 -5.73 14.75
C SER A 206 9.93 -4.40 15.44
N VAL A 207 10.84 -3.42 15.37
CA VAL A 207 10.58 -2.04 15.83
C VAL A 207 9.40 -1.44 15.06
N ALA A 208 9.39 -1.55 13.73
CA ALA A 208 8.31 -1.04 12.88
C ALA A 208 6.96 -1.69 13.22
N GLN A 209 6.91 -3.01 13.43
CA GLN A 209 5.67 -3.70 13.83
C GLN A 209 5.15 -3.24 15.19
N LYS A 210 6.05 -2.98 16.15
CA LYS A 210 5.69 -2.56 17.50
C LYS A 210 5.17 -1.13 17.55
N TYR A 211 5.81 -0.21 16.81
CA TYR A 211 5.59 1.23 16.99
C TYR A 211 4.86 1.91 15.82
N ARG A 212 4.59 1.25 14.69
CA ARG A 212 3.93 1.90 13.54
C ARG A 212 2.58 2.54 13.90
N TYR A 213 1.77 1.85 14.69
CA TYR A 213 0.44 2.32 15.08
C TYR A 213 0.46 3.21 16.33
N ASN A 214 1.58 3.26 17.05
CA ASN A 214 1.77 4.09 18.25
C ASN A 214 3.17 4.78 18.20
N PRO A 215 3.44 5.62 17.19
CA PRO A 215 4.78 6.17 16.93
C PRO A 215 5.30 7.10 18.04
N GLU A 216 4.41 7.67 18.86
CA GLU A 216 4.73 8.46 20.05
C GLU A 216 5.43 7.61 21.13
N GLN A 217 5.12 6.31 21.22
CA GLN A 217 5.79 5.40 22.15
C GLN A 217 7.25 5.09 21.75
N TYR A 218 7.65 5.37 20.51
CA TYR A 218 9.05 5.27 20.10
C TYR A 218 9.87 6.45 20.66
N ARG A 219 10.70 6.15 21.66
CA ARG A 219 11.55 7.14 22.37
C ARG A 219 12.84 7.53 21.64
N GLY A 220 13.24 6.78 20.60
CA GLY A 220 14.46 7.10 19.83
C GLY A 220 14.34 8.41 19.04
N SER A 221 15.49 9.02 18.72
CA SER A 221 15.53 10.26 17.92
C SER A 221 15.13 10.00 16.45
N ARG A 222 14.65 11.05 15.76
CA ARG A 222 14.29 10.99 14.34
C ARG A 222 15.48 10.58 13.46
N LEU A 223 16.64 11.22 13.68
CA LEU A 223 17.85 10.93 12.94
C LEU A 223 18.29 9.49 13.15
N LEU A 224 18.26 8.98 14.39
CA LEU A 224 18.60 7.59 14.67
C LEU A 224 17.65 6.63 13.95
N LEU A 225 16.34 6.87 14.02
CA LEU A 225 15.35 6.06 13.32
C LEU A 225 15.58 6.04 11.80
N TYR A 226 15.88 7.20 11.22
CA TYR A 226 16.17 7.35 9.80
C TYR A 226 17.39 6.55 9.39
N MET A 227 18.51 6.72 10.11
CA MET A 227 19.76 6.01 9.86
C MET A 227 19.61 4.50 10.04
N LEU A 228 18.86 4.05 11.05
CA LEU A 228 18.56 2.63 11.25
C LEU A 228 17.71 2.06 10.12
N SER A 229 16.74 2.83 9.62
CA SER A 229 15.89 2.43 8.49
C SER A 229 16.71 2.27 7.21
N TRP A 230 17.59 3.24 6.91
CA TRP A 230 18.55 3.14 5.80
C TRP A 230 19.52 1.98 5.95
N LYS A 231 20.16 1.83 7.11
CA LYS A 231 21.09 0.75 7.40
C LYS A 231 20.41 -0.61 7.18
N SER A 232 19.18 -0.77 7.67
CA SER A 232 18.40 -1.99 7.52
C SER A 232 18.02 -2.25 6.06
N LEU A 233 17.59 -1.22 5.33
CA LEU A 233 17.25 -1.32 3.90
C LEU A 233 18.47 -1.76 3.07
N ILE A 234 19.59 -1.05 3.23
CA ILE A 234 20.84 -1.33 2.52
C ILE A 234 21.34 -2.74 2.84
N LYS A 235 21.40 -3.10 4.13
CA LYS A 235 21.86 -4.43 4.56
C LYS A 235 21.00 -5.54 3.96
N ASN A 236 19.67 -5.42 4.02
CA ASN A 236 18.77 -6.43 3.45
C ASN A 236 18.83 -6.45 1.92
N CYS A 237 19.02 -5.29 1.27
CA CYS A 237 19.28 -5.21 -0.17
C CYS A 237 20.54 -6.00 -0.53
N PHE A 238 21.65 -5.81 0.21
CA PHE A 238 22.88 -6.58 -0.01
C PHE A 238 22.69 -8.09 0.20
N ILE A 239 22.08 -8.51 1.32
CA ILE A 239 21.81 -9.91 1.63
C ILE A 239 21.03 -10.57 0.49
N VAL A 240 20.02 -9.88 -0.03
CA VAL A 240 19.18 -10.41 -1.09
C VAL A 240 19.94 -10.43 -2.41
N LEU A 241 20.50 -9.31 -2.84
CA LEU A 241 21.09 -9.17 -4.17
C LEU A 241 22.33 -10.03 -4.36
N TYR A 242 23.20 -10.14 -3.35
CA TYR A 242 24.52 -10.76 -3.48
C TYR A 242 24.62 -12.19 -2.94
N ARG A 243 23.59 -12.68 -2.23
CA ARG A 243 23.56 -14.12 -1.91
C ARG A 243 23.29 -14.91 -3.18
N LYS A 244 24.23 -15.79 -3.54
CA LYS A 244 24.03 -16.81 -4.56
C LYS A 244 22.86 -17.69 -4.10
N GLY A 245 21.77 -17.67 -4.87
CA GLY A 245 20.66 -18.60 -4.74
C GLY A 245 20.89 -19.80 -5.64
#